data_AF-A0A397KWU5-F1
#
_entry.id   AF-A0A397KWU5-F1
#
_cell.length_a   1.000
_cell.length_b   1.000
_cell.length_c   1.000
_cell.angle_alpha   90.00
_cell.angle_beta   90.00
_cell.angle_gamma   90.00
#
_symmetry.space_group_name_H-M   'P 1'
#
loop_
_entity.id
_entity.type
_entity.pdbx_description
1 polymer ?
#
loop_
_entity_poly.entity_id
_entity_poly.type
_entity_poly.pdbx_seq_one_letter_code
_entity_poly.pdbx_strand_id
1 'polypeptide(L)'
;MWKKMKYNQKLAAYHVVSERLEFADLFSKASQSRLPTRLTNYSILVTNYSESGFDVDDVLITEAAVFVDTFIAIDFIASPLDFEIDSTLKSEWSFFSFMLITVVARIISEIFILSG
;
A
#
# COMPACT_ATOMS: atom_id res chain seq x y z
N MET A 1 -20.39 13.86 -1.60
CA MET A 1 -19.16 14.49 -1.08
C MET A 1 -18.56 13.72 0.11
N TRP A 2 -19.23 13.66 1.27
CA TRP A 2 -18.69 13.00 2.49
C TRP A 2 -18.33 11.51 2.35
N LYS A 3 -19.15 10.71 1.66
CA LYS A 3 -18.86 9.29 1.40
C LYS A 3 -17.53 9.10 0.62
N LYS A 4 -17.30 9.96 -0.38
CA LYS A 4 -16.08 9.95 -1.20
C LYS A 4 -14.83 10.29 -0.37
N MET A 5 -14.90 11.28 0.52
CA MET A 5 -13.79 11.61 1.41
C MET A 5 -13.41 10.46 2.34
N LYS A 6 -14.43 9.81 2.95
CA LYS A 6 -14.20 8.63 3.79
C LYS A 6 -13.62 7.45 3.02
N TYR A 7 -14.06 7.24 1.79
CA TYR A 7 -13.49 6.22 0.91
C TYR A 7 -12.01 6.50 0.65
N ASN A 8 -11.67 7.72 0.22
CA ASN A 8 -10.29 8.13 -0.04
C ASN A 8 -9.37 7.96 1.18
N GLN A 9 -9.86 8.25 2.39
CA GLN A 9 -9.11 8.03 3.63
C GLN A 9 -8.83 6.54 3.89
N LYS A 10 -9.84 5.68 3.73
CA LYS A 10 -9.67 4.23 3.89
C LYS A 10 -8.74 3.65 2.84
N LEU A 11 -8.88 4.13 1.61
CA LEU A 11 -8.06 3.75 0.48
C LEU A 11 -6.60 4.08 0.71
N ALA A 12 -6.30 5.31 1.16
CA ALA A 12 -4.95 5.69 1.55
C ALA A 12 -4.42 4.78 2.68
N ALA A 13 -5.24 4.47 3.70
CA ALA A 13 -4.85 3.55 4.77
C ALA A 13 -4.60 2.11 4.29
N TYR A 14 -5.26 1.67 3.21
CA TYR A 14 -5.03 0.36 2.61
C TYR A 14 -3.67 0.28 1.91
N HIS A 15 -3.23 1.35 1.26
CA HIS A 15 -1.92 1.45 0.60
C HIS A 15 -0.74 1.58 1.59
N VAL A 16 -0.99 1.64 2.90
CA VAL A 16 0.07 1.75 3.92
C VAL A 16 0.22 0.42 4.66
N VAL A 17 1.38 -0.22 4.50
CA VAL A 17 1.78 -1.46 5.19
C VAL A 17 2.47 -1.12 6.51
N SER A 18 2.09 -1.82 7.60
CA SER A 18 2.59 -1.57 8.97
C SER A 18 3.94 -2.25 9.28
N GLU A 19 4.75 -2.46 8.25
CA GLU A 19 6.11 -3.00 8.29
C GLU A 19 6.87 -2.24 7.20
N ARG A 20 8.10 -1.76 7.46
CA ARG A 20 8.94 -1.17 6.41
C ARG A 20 9.57 -2.32 5.65
N LEU A 21 9.38 -2.34 4.33
CA LEU A 21 9.88 -3.38 3.46
C LEU A 21 10.70 -2.74 2.36
N GLU A 22 11.98 -3.06 2.29
CA GLU A 22 12.79 -2.80 1.10
C GLU A 22 12.56 -3.89 0.05
N PHE A 23 13.12 -3.69 -1.14
CA PHE A 23 13.04 -4.67 -2.23
C PHE A 23 13.51 -6.07 -1.78
N ALA A 24 14.60 -6.16 -1.01
CA ALA A 24 15.08 -7.45 -0.51
C ALA A 24 14.10 -8.11 0.46
N ASP A 25 13.41 -7.32 1.29
CA ASP A 25 12.40 -7.84 2.22
C ASP A 25 11.20 -8.37 1.45
N LEU A 26 10.69 -7.61 0.48
CA LEU A 26 9.60 -8.02 -0.41
C LEU A 26 9.96 -9.28 -1.20
N PHE A 27 11.17 -9.32 -1.77
CA PHE A 27 11.69 -10.47 -2.50
C PHE A 27 11.79 -11.73 -1.64
N SER A 28 12.06 -11.56 -0.34
CA SER A 28 12.15 -12.66 0.62
C SER A 28 10.79 -13.15 1.14
N LYS A 29 9.69 -12.41 0.90
CA LYS A 29 8.35 -12.81 1.35
C LYS A 29 7.92 -14.06 0.58
N ALA A 30 7.41 -15.03 1.34
CA ALA A 30 6.77 -16.21 0.75
C ALA A 30 5.55 -15.78 -0.07
N SER A 31 5.37 -16.40 -1.24
CA SER A 31 4.12 -16.26 -1.98
C SER A 31 2.94 -16.72 -1.11
N GLN A 32 1.80 -16.06 -1.26
CA GLN A 32 0.60 -16.20 -0.41
C GLN A 32 0.74 -15.66 1.03
N SER A 33 1.85 -15.04 1.38
CA SER A 33 1.94 -14.29 2.63
C SER A 33 1.09 -13.01 2.58
N ARG A 34 0.76 -12.46 3.76
CA ARG A 34 -0.10 -11.27 3.89
C ARG A 34 0.62 -10.15 4.63
N LEU A 35 0.56 -8.95 4.05
CA LEU A 35 1.08 -7.73 4.65
C LEU A 35 -0.03 -7.01 5.41
N PRO A 36 0.16 -6.69 6.71
CA PRO A 36 -0.84 -5.96 7.47
C PRO A 36 -0.91 -4.50 7.02
N THR A 37 -2.10 -4.01 6.69
CA THR A 37 -2.31 -2.60 6.31
C THR A 37 -2.64 -1.73 7.53
N ARG A 38 -2.64 -0.40 7.36
CA ARG A 38 -3.18 0.54 8.36
C ARG A 38 -4.71 0.53 8.41
N LEU A 39 -5.38 -0.02 7.40
CA LEU A 39 -6.82 -0.24 7.43
C LEU A 39 -7.13 -1.51 8.26
N THR A 40 -7.76 -1.32 9.42
CA THR A 40 -8.04 -2.40 10.37
C THR A 40 -8.80 -3.56 9.73
N ASN A 41 -8.32 -4.79 9.94
CA ASN A 41 -8.83 -6.06 9.37
C ASN A 41 -8.59 -6.26 7.88
N TYR A 42 -7.81 -5.40 7.23
CA TYR A 42 -7.42 -5.56 5.84
C TYR A 42 -5.93 -5.86 5.71
N SER A 43 -5.59 -6.73 4.76
CA SER A 43 -4.24 -7.18 4.49
C SER A 43 -4.06 -7.39 3.00
N ILE A 44 -2.85 -7.12 2.51
CA ILE A 44 -2.48 -7.27 1.10
C ILE A 44 -1.86 -8.65 0.91
N LEU A 45 -2.33 -9.40 -0.08
CA LEU A 45 -1.75 -10.68 -0.50
C LEU A 45 -0.49 -10.44 -1.33
N VAL A 46 0.62 -11.08 -0.97
CA VAL A 46 1.84 -11.07 -1.78
C VAL A 46 1.87 -12.30 -2.68
N THR A 47 2.02 -12.09 -3.97
CA THR A 47 2.30 -13.15 -4.95
C THR A 47 3.73 -12.96 -5.45
N ASN A 48 4.64 -13.82 -5.01
CA ASN A 48 6.04 -13.77 -5.40
C ASN A 48 6.28 -14.71 -6.59
N TYR A 49 6.80 -14.18 -7.71
CA TYR A 49 7.14 -14.95 -8.92
C TYR A 49 8.62 -15.34 -8.98
N SER A 50 9.36 -15.18 -7.88
CA SER A 50 10.78 -15.52 -7.64
C SER A 50 11.80 -14.80 -8.52
N GLU A 51 11.57 -14.67 -9.82
CA GLU A 51 12.54 -14.09 -10.77
C GLU A 51 11.97 -12.90 -11.57
N SER A 52 10.64 -12.82 -11.74
CA SER A 52 10.00 -11.78 -12.57
C SER A 52 9.38 -10.63 -11.77
N GLY A 53 9.55 -10.61 -10.45
CA GLY A 53 8.94 -9.63 -9.55
C GLY A 53 7.86 -10.22 -8.65
N PHE A 54 7.02 -9.36 -8.09
CA PHE A 54 5.95 -9.73 -7.18
C PHE A 54 4.75 -8.79 -7.33
N ASP A 55 3.57 -9.35 -7.05
CA ASP A 55 2.30 -8.65 -7.04
C ASP A 55 1.79 -8.48 -5.61
N VAL A 56 1.02 -7.42 -5.41
CA VAL A 56 0.27 -7.09 -4.20
C VAL A 56 -1.21 -7.02 -4.56
N ASP A 57 -2.02 -7.95 -4.02
CA ASP A 57 -3.42 -8.14 -4.43
C ASP A 57 -3.62 -8.15 -5.96
N ASP A 58 -2.82 -8.97 -6.65
CA ASP A 58 -2.82 -9.12 -8.12
C ASP A 58 -2.42 -7.83 -8.88
N VAL A 59 -1.79 -6.87 -8.19
CA VAL A 59 -1.20 -5.67 -8.78
C VAL A 59 0.31 -5.73 -8.75
N LEU A 60 0.93 -5.65 -9.91
CA LEU A 60 2.39 -5.65 -10.06
C LEU A 60 3.05 -4.44 -9.37
N ILE A 61 4.12 -4.72 -8.62
CA ILE A 61 5.08 -3.69 -8.21
C ILE A 61 6.03 -3.39 -9.38
N THR A 62 5.86 -2.20 -9.96
CA THR A 62 6.55 -1.75 -11.17
C THR A 62 7.94 -1.19 -10.88
N GLU A 63 8.08 -0.43 -9.80
CA GLU A 63 9.35 0.12 -9.35
C GLU A 63 9.40 0.01 -7.83
N ALA A 64 10.31 -0.81 -7.32
CA ALA A 64 10.48 -0.97 -5.89
C ALA A 64 11.50 0.02 -5.33
N ALA A 65 11.31 0.44 -4.08
CA ALA A 65 12.24 1.28 -3.34
C ALA A 65 12.56 2.62 -4.03
N VAL A 66 11.58 3.22 -4.70
CA VAL A 66 11.70 4.54 -5.37
C VAL A 66 12.11 5.62 -4.37
N PHE A 67 11.68 5.48 -3.13
CA PHE A 67 12.18 6.23 -1.99
C PHE A 67 12.35 5.29 -0.81
N VAL A 68 13.50 5.38 -0.12
CA VAL A 68 13.77 4.62 1.10
C VAL A 68 14.49 5.51 2.09
N ASP A 69 13.98 5.54 3.31
CA ASP A 69 14.70 6.04 4.47
C ASP A 69 14.59 5.06 5.65
N THR A 70 15.02 5.51 6.83
CA THR A 70 14.99 4.73 8.08
C THR A 70 13.59 4.26 8.48
N PHE A 71 12.53 4.94 8.04
CA PHE A 71 11.16 4.75 8.53
C PHE A 71 10.17 4.35 7.45
N ILE A 72 10.43 4.71 6.19
CA ILE A 72 9.50 4.58 5.07
C ILE A 72 10.23 3.96 3.88
N ALA A 73 9.56 3.05 3.18
CA ALA A 73 9.87 2.75 1.79
C ALA A 73 8.62 2.94 0.92
N ILE A 74 8.83 3.38 -0.30
CA ILE A 74 7.78 3.66 -1.29
C ILE A 74 8.07 2.86 -2.55
N ASP A 75 7.08 2.09 -2.97
CA ASP A 75 7.08 1.31 -4.22
C ASP A 75 5.97 1.83 -5.15
N PHE A 76 6.20 1.85 -6.46
CA PHE A 76 5.17 2.14 -7.45
C PHE A 76 4.48 0.85 -7.92
N ILE A 77 3.16 0.91 -8.01
CA ILE A 77 2.29 -0.20 -8.42
C ILE A 77 1.58 0.11 -9.73
N ALA A 78 1.30 -0.92 -10.51
CA ALA A 78 0.74 -0.81 -11.86
C ALA A 78 -0.69 -0.21 -11.90
N SER A 79 -1.45 -0.38 -10.81
CA SER A 79 -2.81 0.15 -10.67
C SER A 79 -3.17 0.36 -9.20
N PRO A 80 -4.15 1.22 -8.88
CA PRO A 80 -4.58 1.37 -7.50
C PRO A 80 -5.07 0.09 -6.84
N LEU A 81 -4.60 -0.15 -5.61
CA LEU A 81 -5.14 -1.21 -4.77
C LEU A 81 -6.55 -0.86 -4.34
N ASP A 82 -7.39 -1.87 -4.21
CA ASP A 82 -8.78 -1.69 -3.81
C ASP A 82 -9.15 -2.67 -2.72
N PHE A 83 -9.83 -2.16 -1.70
CA PHE A 83 -10.32 -2.94 -0.58
C PHE A 83 -11.85 -3.12 -0.64
N GLU A 84 -12.54 -2.47 -1.59
CA GLU A 84 -14.00 -2.43 -1.68
C GLU A 84 -14.49 -2.57 -3.13
N ILE A 85 -15.46 -3.44 -3.38
CA ILE A 85 -15.92 -3.76 -4.74
C ILE A 85 -16.72 -2.61 -5.39
N ASP A 86 -17.16 -1.60 -4.61
CA ASP A 86 -18.03 -0.53 -5.10
C ASP A 86 -17.33 0.42 -6.08
N SER A 87 -17.50 0.10 -7.37
CA SER A 87 -16.99 0.86 -8.50
C SER A 87 -17.46 2.32 -8.57
N THR A 88 -18.54 2.70 -7.88
CA THR A 88 -19.11 4.06 -7.95
C THR A 88 -18.24 5.11 -7.24
N LEU A 89 -17.29 4.68 -6.39
CA LEU A 89 -16.41 5.55 -5.62
C LEU A 89 -15.04 5.80 -6.28
N LYS A 90 -14.76 5.14 -7.41
CA LYS A 90 -13.43 5.06 -8.08
C LYS A 90 -13.07 6.25 -8.98
N SER A 91 -13.88 7.30 -9.05
CA SER A 91 -13.90 8.19 -10.23
C SER A 91 -12.75 9.19 -10.37
N GLU A 92 -11.85 9.34 -9.39
CA GLU A 92 -10.72 10.29 -9.47
C GLU A 92 -9.54 9.81 -8.61
N TRP A 93 -8.80 8.82 -9.11
CA TRP A 93 -7.55 8.37 -8.48
C TRP A 93 -6.50 9.47 -8.57
N SER A 94 -5.79 9.71 -7.48
CA SER A 94 -4.65 10.65 -7.46
C SER A 94 -3.34 9.89 -7.68
N PHE A 95 -2.24 10.59 -7.88
CA PHE A 95 -0.91 9.97 -7.98
C PHE A 95 -0.61 9.01 -6.80
N PHE A 96 -1.03 9.37 -5.58
CA PHE A 96 -0.85 8.53 -4.38
C PHE A 96 -1.47 7.15 -4.49
N SER A 97 -2.46 6.98 -5.36
CA SER A 97 -3.12 5.70 -5.59
C SER A 97 -2.24 4.70 -6.33
N PHE A 98 -1.11 5.13 -6.89
CA PHE A 98 -0.14 4.26 -7.56
C PHE A 98 1.06 3.95 -6.67
N MET A 99 0.96 4.17 -5.36
CA MET A 99 2.05 4.01 -4.41
C MET A 99 1.68 3.00 -3.33
N LEU A 100 2.53 2.00 -3.11
CA LEU A 100 2.55 1.20 -1.89
C LEU A 100 3.55 1.82 -0.92
N ILE A 101 3.11 2.11 0.30
CA ILE A 101 3.93 2.76 1.33
C ILE A 101 4.13 1.79 2.47
N THR A 102 5.37 1.49 2.83
CA THR A 102 5.71 0.54 3.88
C THR A 102 6.40 1.29 5.01
N VAL A 103 5.94 1.14 6.26
CA VAL A 103 6.40 1.96 7.39
C VAL A 103 6.83 1.15 8.61
N VAL A 104 7.90 1.59 9.29
CA VAL A 104 8.34 0.97 10.55
C VAL A 104 7.24 1.18 11.59
N ALA A 105 6.85 0.11 12.28
CA ALA A 105 5.77 0.10 13.28
C ALA A 105 6.01 0.99 14.53
N ARG A 106 7.01 1.87 14.55
CA ARG A 106 7.39 2.71 15.71
C ARG A 106 7.31 4.22 15.51
N ILE A 107 6.79 4.73 14.39
CA ILE A 107 6.63 6.18 14.15
C ILE A 107 5.27 6.45 13.48
N ILE A 108 4.39 7.40 13.83
CA ILE A 108 4.08 8.22 15.04
C ILE A 108 2.55 8.46 14.96
N SER A 109 1.92 8.71 16.10
CA SER A 109 0.67 9.45 16.29
C SER A 109 0.55 10.84 15.60
N GLU A 110 1.27 11.13 14.50
CA GLU A 110 1.40 12.49 13.94
C GLU A 110 1.30 12.60 12.41
N ILE A 111 1.23 11.50 11.64
CA ILE A 111 1.07 11.61 10.17
C ILE A 111 -0.35 12.04 9.74
N PHE A 112 -1.30 12.19 10.68
CA PHE A 112 -2.68 12.61 10.38
C PHE A 112 -3.03 14.09 10.61
N ILE A 113 -2.09 14.97 10.97
CA ILE A 113 -2.41 16.40 11.23
C ILE A 113 -2.49 17.26 9.94
N LEU A 114 -2.15 16.74 8.76
CA LEU A 114 -2.28 17.50 7.50
C LEU A 114 -3.56 17.24 6.70
N SER A 115 -4.62 16.79 7.35
CA SER A 115 -5.97 16.76 6.75
C SER A 115 -7.07 17.28 7.69
N GLY A 116 -6.77 18.41 8.36
CA GLY A 116 -7.81 19.29 8.87
C GLY A 116 -8.66 19.87 7.75
#